data_AF-A0A1Y0Y250-F1
#
_entry.id   AF-A0A1Y0Y250-F1
#
_cell.length_a   1.000
_cell.length_b   1.000
_cell.length_c   1.000
_cell.angle_alpha   90.00
_cell.angle_beta   90.00
_cell.angle_gamma   90.00
#
_symmetry.space_group_name_H-M   'P 1'
#
loop_
_entity.id
_entity.type
_entity.pdbx_description
1 polymer ?
#
loop_
_entity_poly.entity_id
_entity_poly.type
_entity_poly.pdbx_seq_one_letter_code
_entity_poly.pdbx_strand_id
1 'polypeptide(L)'
;MTKYVIVAAKPNNDESHLNSKFKVWEQTPSQGWKYSWKSIHDISDLIRNGHEVLTGELVENKPGSEYAYTMKYGEKVEMVLRIIGKDKKYKISEMPDK
;
A
#
# COMPACT_ATOMS: atom_id res chain seq x y z
N MET A 1 7.90 14.74 -0.06
CA MET A 1 7.69 13.28 0.11
C MET A 1 6.37 13.08 0.81
N THR A 2 5.44 12.31 0.24
CA THR A 2 4.09 12.08 0.77
C THR A 2 3.98 10.68 1.34
N LYS A 3 3.20 10.50 2.41
CA LYS A 3 2.94 9.20 3.06
C LYS A 3 1.59 8.66 2.61
N TYR A 4 1.58 7.37 2.25
CA TYR A 4 0.40 6.62 1.83
C TYR A 4 0.27 5.36 2.69
N VAL A 5 -0.93 5.06 3.17
CA VAL A 5 -1.20 3.92 4.06
C VAL A 5 -2.28 3.03 3.46
N ILE A 6 -1.91 1.78 3.14
CA ILE A 6 -2.82 0.74 2.68
C ILE A 6 -3.48 0.10 3.90
N VAL A 7 -4.81 0.17 3.98
CA VAL A 7 -5.57 -0.34 5.13
C VAL A 7 -6.48 -1.52 4.80
N ALA A 8 -6.72 -1.77 3.51
CA ALA A 8 -7.52 -2.90 3.04
C ALA A 8 -7.21 -3.21 1.57
N ALA A 9 -7.53 -4.43 1.15
CA ALA A 9 -7.56 -4.83 -0.25
C ALA A 9 -8.97 -5.32 -0.61
N LYS A 10 -9.43 -4.97 -1.81
CA LYS A 10 -10.64 -5.50 -2.42
C LYS A 10 -10.23 -6.40 -3.58
N PRO A 11 -10.33 -7.74 -3.45
CA PRO A 11 -10.24 -8.62 -4.60
C PRO A 11 -11.44 -8.33 -5.50
N ASN A 12 -11.21 -8.04 -6.78
CA ASN A 12 -12.28 -7.62 -7.69
C ASN A 12 -12.99 -8.80 -8.37
N ASN A 13 -13.18 -9.93 -7.67
CA ASN A 13 -13.69 -11.19 -8.22
C ASN A 13 -12.96 -11.68 -9.49
N ASP A 14 -11.76 -11.19 -9.75
CA ASP A 14 -10.92 -11.65 -10.85
C ASP A 14 -10.00 -12.76 -10.35
N GLU A 15 -9.85 -13.81 -11.16
CA GLU A 15 -8.86 -14.87 -10.97
C GLU A 15 -7.41 -14.33 -10.95
N SER A 16 -7.21 -13.08 -11.37
CA SER A 16 -5.93 -12.38 -11.38
C SER A 16 -5.78 -11.41 -10.20
N HIS A 17 -4.87 -11.74 -9.28
CA HIS A 17 -4.49 -10.87 -8.16
C HIS A 17 -4.03 -9.47 -8.59
N LEU A 18 -3.58 -9.30 -9.84
CA LEU A 18 -3.13 -8.02 -10.39
C LEU A 18 -4.25 -6.98 -10.53
N ASN A 19 -5.51 -7.43 -10.58
CA ASN A 19 -6.68 -6.54 -10.68
C ASN A 19 -7.19 -6.09 -9.30
N SER A 20 -6.53 -6.50 -8.22
CA SER A 20 -6.89 -6.08 -6.86
C SER A 20 -6.76 -4.57 -6.70
N LYS A 21 -7.70 -3.98 -5.96
CA LYS A 21 -7.61 -2.57 -5.54
C LYS A 21 -7.32 -2.49 -4.05
N PHE A 22 -6.59 -1.46 -3.66
CA PHE A 22 -6.16 -1.20 -2.30
C PHE A 22 -6.83 0.07 -1.78
N LYS A 23 -7.38 0.02 -0.57
CA LYS A 23 -7.89 1.21 0.11
C LYS A 23 -6.70 1.94 0.70
N VAL A 24 -6.39 3.12 0.16
CA VAL A 24 -5.20 3.88 0.50
C VAL A 24 -5.60 5.22 1.06
N TRP A 25 -5.01 5.56 2.21
CA TRP A 25 -5.09 6.89 2.81
C TRP A 25 -3.81 7.67 2.49
N GLU A 26 -3.97 8.88 1.97
CA GLU A 26 -2.91 9.83 1.67
C GLU A 26 -2.85 10.90 2.76
N GLN A 27 -1.66 11.14 3.32
CA GLN A 27 -1.44 12.22 4.26
C GLN A 27 -1.20 13.52 3.50
N THR A 28 -2.22 14.36 3.45
CA THR A 28 -2.17 15.68 2.82
C THR A 28 -1.77 16.75 3.86
N PRO A 29 -0.91 17.71 3.50
CA PRO A 29 -0.52 18.79 4.42
C PRO A 29 -1.68 19.68 4.89
N SER A 30 -2.74 19.80 4.07
CA SER A 30 -3.82 20.78 4.25
C SER A 30 -5.16 20.19 4.68
N GLN A 31 -5.39 18.88 4.54
CA GLN A 31 -6.69 18.24 4.80
C GLN A 31 -6.60 17.02 5.71
N GLY A 32 -5.44 16.77 6.32
CA GLY A 32 -5.21 15.55 7.10
C GLY A 32 -5.18 14.33 6.16
N TRP A 33 -6.12 13.40 6.31
CA TRP A 33 -6.14 12.14 5.57
C TRP A 33 -7.23 12.11 4.51
N LYS A 34 -6.86 11.77 3.27
CA LYS A 34 -7.80 11.53 2.16
C LYS A 34 -7.70 10.09 1.69
N TYR A 35 -8.83 9.38 1.57
CA TYR A 35 -8.82 8.01 1.05
C TYR A 35 -9.16 7.95 -0.44
N SER A 36 -8.58 6.96 -1.11
CA SER A 36 -8.95 6.54 -2.47
C SER A 36 -8.67 5.05 -2.66
N TRP A 37 -9.33 4.43 -3.64
CA TRP A 37 -8.97 3.08 -4.09
C TRP A 37 -7.89 3.18 -5.16
N LYS A 38 -6.80 2.44 -5.00
CA LYS A 38 -5.65 2.42 -5.91
C LYS A 38 -5.39 1.01 -6.45
N SER A 39 -5.06 0.89 -7.72
CA SER A 39 -4.61 -0.35 -8.34
C SER A 39 -3.16 -0.67 -7.94
N ILE A 40 -2.69 -1.88 -8.26
CA ILE A 40 -1.27 -2.23 -8.08
C ILE A 40 -0.32 -1.32 -8.88
N HIS A 41 -0.76 -0.85 -10.06
CA HIS A 41 0.02 0.08 -10.89
C HIS A 41 0.15 1.44 -10.20
N ASP A 42 -0.93 1.95 -9.61
CA ASP A 42 -0.89 3.19 -8.83
C ASP A 42 0.08 3.07 -7.64
N ILE A 43 0.04 1.96 -6.91
CA ILE A 43 0.98 1.71 -5.78
C ILE A 43 2.44 1.67 -6.27
N SER A 44 2.69 0.98 -7.38
CA SER A 44 4.02 0.91 -7.99
C SER A 44 4.54 2.29 -8.37
N ASP A 45 3.69 3.14 -8.95
CA ASP A 45 4.05 4.50 -9.33
C ASP A 45 4.36 5.37 -8.10
N LEU A 46 3.61 5.23 -7.00
CA LEU A 46 3.90 5.93 -5.75
C LEU A 46 5.28 5.56 -5.21
N ILE A 47 5.61 4.28 -5.17
CA ILE A 47 6.92 3.79 -4.70
C ILE A 47 8.03 4.29 -5.63
N ARG A 48 7.84 4.20 -6.95
CA ARG A 48 8.80 4.69 -7.95
C ARG A 48 9.07 6.19 -7.82
N ASN A 49 8.05 6.99 -7.48
CA ASN A 49 8.17 8.43 -7.27
C ASN A 49 8.78 8.80 -5.90
N GLY A 50 9.29 7.82 -5.15
CA GLY A 50 9.95 8.05 -3.86
C GLY A 50 9.00 8.40 -2.72
N HIS A 51 7.72 8.08 -2.85
CA HIS A 51 6.77 8.22 -1.74
C HIS A 51 6.91 7.07 -0.74
N GLU A 52 6.54 7.36 0.51
CA GLU A 52 6.50 6.34 1.55
C GLU A 52 5.15 5.63 1.51
N VAL A 53 5.15 4.33 1.21
CA VAL A 53 3.95 3.50 1.22
C VAL A 53 4.07 2.50 2.36
N LEU A 54 3.09 2.52 3.27
CA LEU A 54 3.02 1.67 4.45
C LEU A 54 1.73 0.87 4.44
N THR A 55 1.70 -0.22 5.20
CA THR A 55 0.43 -0.82 5.67
C THR A 55 -0.04 -0.11 6.93
N GLY A 56 -1.30 -0.29 7.30
CA GLY A 56 -1.80 0.26 8.56
C GLY A 56 -3.26 -0.08 8.82
N GLU A 57 -3.78 0.46 9.91
CA GLU A 57 -5.13 0.22 10.39
C GLU A 57 -5.75 1.54 10.91
N LEU A 58 -7.05 1.70 10.68
CA LEU A 58 -7.82 2.77 11.32
C LEU A 58 -8.34 2.25 12.66
N VAL A 59 -7.90 2.87 13.74
CA VAL A 59 -8.31 2.53 15.11
C VAL A 59 -9.34 3.56 15.56
N GLU A 60 -10.51 3.09 16.02
CA GLU A 60 -11.55 3.95 16.56
C GLU A 60 -11.10 4.57 17.89
N ASN A 61 -11.30 5.87 18.03
CA ASN A 61 -10.96 6.59 19.24
C ASN A 61 -12.12 6.59 20.23
N LYS A 62 -11.82 6.85 21.50
CA LYS A 62 -12.84 6.96 22.55
C LYS A 62 -13.78 8.15 22.29
N PRO A 63 -15.07 8.06 22.67
CA PRO A 63 -16.00 9.18 22.64
C PRO A 63 -15.41 10.42 23.34
N GLY A 64 -15.48 11.58 22.69
CA GLY A 64 -14.90 12.84 23.19
C GLY A 64 -13.49 13.16 22.69
N SER A 65 -12.89 12.29 21.85
CA SER A 65 -11.65 12.61 21.14
C SER A 65 -11.90 13.57 19.99
N GLU A 66 -10.93 14.44 19.66
CA GLU A 66 -11.00 15.41 18.56
C GLU A 66 -11.27 14.74 17.20
N TYR A 67 -10.76 13.52 17.01
CA TYR A 67 -10.94 12.72 15.81
C TYR A 67 -11.61 11.40 16.15
N ALA A 68 -12.50 10.90 15.28
CA ALA A 68 -13.17 9.61 15.46
C ALA A 68 -12.22 8.41 15.27
N TYR A 69 -11.17 8.56 14.46
CA TYR A 69 -10.20 7.49 14.19
C TYR A 69 -8.76 8.02 14.24
N THR A 70 -7.83 7.16 14.65
CA THR A 70 -6.38 7.36 14.46
C THR A 70 -5.81 6.33 13.50
N MET A 71 -4.76 6.72 12.77
CA MET A 71 -4.04 5.81 11.88
C MET A 71 -2.90 5.14 12.64
N LYS A 72 -2.94 3.81 12.76
CA LYS A 72 -1.83 3.00 13.27
C LYS A 72 -1.01 2.49 12.08
N TYR A 73 0.26 2.88 12.01
CA TYR A 73 1.16 2.44 10.94
C TYR A 73 1.65 1.01 11.18
N GLY A 74 1.78 0.27 10.08
CA GLY A 74 2.46 -1.02 10.01
C GLY A 74 3.73 -0.91 9.16
N GLU A 75 4.02 -2.00 8.46
CA GLU A 75 5.26 -2.19 7.71
C GLU A 75 5.30 -1.42 6.39
N LYS A 76 6.52 -1.13 5.91
CA LYS A 76 6.74 -0.56 4.58
C LYS A 76 6.37 -1.54 3.47
N VAL A 77 5.72 -1.03 2.44
CA VAL A 77 5.33 -1.79 1.25
C VAL A 77 6.45 -1.74 0.23
N GLU A 78 6.79 -2.91 -0.32
CA GLU A 78 7.70 -3.08 -1.45
C GLU A 78 7.04 -3.89 -2.57
N MET A 79 7.52 -3.70 -3.80
CA MET A 79 7.07 -4.46 -4.97
C MET A 79 8.10 -5.54 -5.30
N VAL A 80 7.66 -6.79 -5.36
CA VAL A 80 8.51 -7.95 -5.71
C VAL A 80 7.89 -8.70 -6.87
N LEU A 81 8.65 -8.89 -7.95
CA LEU A 81 8.28 -9.81 -9.01
C LEU A 81 8.62 -11.23 -8.59
N ARG A 82 7.63 -12.12 -8.56
CA ARG A 82 7.81 -13.55 -8.27
C ARG A 82 7.67 -14.36 -9.56
N ILE A 83 8.73 -15.07 -9.93
CA ILE A 83 8.71 -16.03 -11.05
C ILE A 83 8.37 -17.41 -10.47
N ILE A 84 7.25 -18.01 -10.92
CA ILE A 84 6.86 -19.36 -10.48
C ILE A 84 7.50 -20.37 -11.42
N GLY A 85 8.60 -20.96 -10.97
CA GLY A 85 9.33 -22.00 -11.69
C GLY A 85 10.63 -22.32 -10.98
N LYS A 86 10.72 -23.52 -10.38
CA LYS A 86 11.84 -24.03 -9.55
C LYS A 86 12.08 -23.25 -8.25
N ASP A 87 11.20 -23.39 -7.27
CA ASP A 87 11.42 -23.19 -5.81
C ASP A 87 12.20 -21.95 -5.31
N LYS A 88 12.43 -20.95 -6.16
CA LYS A 88 13.28 -19.80 -5.82
C LYS A 88 12.50 -18.50 -5.94
N LYS A 89 12.44 -17.79 -4.83
CA LYS A 89 12.00 -16.40 -4.77
C LYS A 89 13.24 -15.55 -5.04
N TYR A 90 13.28 -14.83 -6.15
CA TYR A 90 14.34 -13.87 -6.44
C TYR A 90 13.83 -12.46 -6.14
N LYS A 91 14.62 -11.63 -5.46
CA LYS A 91 14.43 -10.18 -5.57
C LYS A 91 14.95 -9.76 -6.94
N ILE A 92 14.27 -8.83 -7.61
CA ILE A 92 14.71 -8.32 -8.93
C ILE A 92 16.15 -7.79 -8.83
N SER A 93 16.50 -7.14 -7.72
CA SER A 93 17.85 -6.65 -7.42
C SER A 93 18.93 -7.74 -7.32
N GLU A 94 18.55 -9.01 -7.21
CA GLU A 94 19.44 -10.17 -7.09
C GLU A 94 19.46 -11.01 -8.38
N MET A 95 18.74 -10.58 -9.42
CA MET A 95 18.81 -11.24 -10.71
C MET A 95 20.15 -10.88 -11.38
N PRO A 96 20.88 -11.86 -11.93
CA PRO A 96 22.11 -11.56 -12.65
C PRO A 96 21.78 -10.72 -13.89
N ASP A 97 22.31 -9.50 -13.93
CA ASP A 97 22.55 -8.80 -15.18
C ASP A 97 23.58 -9.64 -15.94
N LYS A 98 23.23 -10.06 -17.15
CA LYS A 98 24.13 -10.84 -18.02
C LYS A 98 25.52 -10.21 -18.12
#